data_AF-A0A2V9PC19-F1
#
_entry.id   AF-A0A2V9PC19-F1
#
_cell.length_a   1.000
_cell.length_b   1.000
_cell.length_c   1.000
_cell.angle_alpha   90.00
_cell.angle_beta   90.00
_cell.angle_gamma   90.00
#
_symmetry.space_group_name_H-M   'P 1'
#
loop_
_entity.id
_entity.type
_entity.pdbx_description
1 polymer ?
#
loop_
_entity_poly.entity_id
_entity_poly.type
_entity_poly.pdbx_seq_one_letter_code
_entity_poly.pdbx_strand_id
1 'polypeptide(L)'
;DTPIPGNDCNLVLHTPGVGITSTMFIDPTQGTHGVLYVEARTAPGGTKPYFHGLHKLDLVTGKDMSDSPVTIKASMPGNTCDSVNGVITFNSAAQNNRSALLYANGVVYIAFGSINDKPSCTITGSTYYGWILGYNAFNIQQQVAVFNPSPAVAGNGSGPGGKDAIWGGALAASLSNEIYAVTGNGPFNAAVGDYGNTYLKLFPGANKKLKVLDYFSPGFLFNNDDLDLGASTGIILSTAGQFPHELIGGGKYGTLYVVNRDKMGKFNSSNDQIIQEIPNAVGRRVSGAPTCSPTDDDCDYSTPAFWNGHLYVAGTNDHVKDFTLSNGLLSGPSSLSPQTFGYPGAVPTISANGSKNGIVWAVEPSKAILHAYDANDVSNELYNSNQNATRDALGSNVKFAPATVVNGKVYVGTKTKLVVYGILP
;
A
#
# COMPACT_ATOMS: atom_id res chain seq x y z
N ASP A 1 5.35 23.89 -9.23
CA ASP A 1 4.08 23.93 -8.49
C ASP A 1 4.29 23.86 -6.99
N THR A 2 3.38 24.43 -6.21
CA THR A 2 3.40 24.40 -4.74
C THR A 2 2.59 23.21 -4.22
N PRO A 3 3.10 22.46 -3.21
CA PRO A 3 2.30 21.46 -2.50
C PRO A 3 1.01 22.05 -1.95
N ILE A 4 -0.02 21.23 -1.79
CA ILE A 4 -1.28 21.67 -1.17
C ILE A 4 -1.01 22.02 0.31
N PRO A 5 -1.49 23.17 0.82
CA PRO A 5 -1.34 23.52 2.22
C PRO A 5 -1.89 22.45 3.17
N GLY A 6 -1.14 22.12 4.23
CA GLY A 6 -1.52 21.04 5.16
C GLY A 6 -2.81 21.30 5.95
N ASN A 7 -3.19 22.57 6.17
CA ASN A 7 -4.43 22.97 6.83
C ASN A 7 -5.69 22.65 6.01
N ASP A 8 -5.55 22.42 4.71
CA ASP A 8 -6.65 21.99 3.83
C ASP A 8 -6.84 20.46 3.85
N CYS A 9 -5.97 19.73 4.54
CA CYS A 9 -6.04 18.30 4.75
C CYS A 9 -6.47 18.02 6.20
N ASN A 10 -7.32 17.03 6.42
CA ASN A 10 -7.60 16.56 7.77
C ASN A 10 -6.30 16.08 8.43
N LEU A 11 -6.27 16.20 9.76
CA LEU A 11 -5.18 15.99 10.74
C LEU A 11 -4.27 14.74 10.56
N VAL A 12 -4.53 13.86 9.59
CA VAL A 12 -3.76 12.63 9.30
C VAL A 12 -2.35 12.94 8.75
N LEU A 13 -2.18 14.11 8.11
CA LEU A 13 -0.92 14.62 7.58
C LEU A 13 -0.62 16.00 8.19
N HIS A 14 -0.24 16.04 9.48
CA HIS A 14 0.34 17.23 10.12
C HIS A 14 1.68 17.60 9.48
N THR A 15 1.60 18.14 8.26
CA THR A 15 2.72 18.49 7.39
C THR A 15 2.53 19.92 6.92
N PRO A 16 3.61 20.64 6.56
CA PRO A 16 3.49 21.98 5.98
C PRO A 16 2.75 21.97 4.62
N GLY A 17 2.67 20.80 3.96
CA GLY A 17 1.83 20.58 2.78
C GLY A 17 1.91 19.16 2.24
N VAL A 18 0.98 18.81 1.36
CA VAL A 18 0.86 17.50 0.70
C VAL A 18 1.24 17.65 -0.77
N GLY A 19 2.33 16.98 -1.16
CA GLY A 19 2.93 17.01 -2.49
C GLY A 19 3.07 15.61 -3.08
N ILE A 20 4.32 15.17 -3.25
CA ILE A 20 4.66 13.78 -3.59
C ILE A 20 4.62 12.97 -2.30
N THR A 21 3.69 12.01 -2.20
CA THR A 21 3.55 11.15 -1.01
C THR A 21 3.87 9.68 -1.27
N SER A 22 3.85 9.24 -2.53
CA SER A 22 4.15 7.86 -2.90
C SER A 22 5.64 7.62 -3.11
N THR A 23 6.03 6.36 -2.97
CA THR A 23 7.31 5.90 -3.50
C THR A 23 7.31 6.00 -5.02
N MET A 24 8.29 6.72 -5.52
CA MET A 24 8.53 6.97 -6.95
C MET A 24 9.04 5.71 -7.69
N PHE A 25 9.02 5.75 -9.02
CA PHE A 25 9.63 4.71 -9.87
C PHE A 25 10.77 5.29 -10.71
N ILE A 26 11.89 4.60 -10.80
CA ILE A 26 13.04 4.99 -11.64
C ILE A 26 13.23 3.96 -12.75
N ASP A 27 13.30 4.43 -13.99
CA ASP A 27 13.67 3.64 -15.15
C ASP A 27 15.02 4.14 -15.71
N PRO A 28 16.14 3.45 -15.44
CA PRO A 28 17.45 3.88 -15.92
C PRO A 28 17.64 3.68 -17.43
N THR A 29 16.71 3.01 -18.12
CA THR A 29 16.84 2.66 -19.54
C THR A 29 16.22 3.69 -20.48
N GLN A 30 15.41 4.61 -19.95
CA GLN A 30 14.73 5.64 -20.74
C GLN A 30 15.44 6.99 -20.68
N GLY A 31 15.46 7.70 -21.81
CA GLY A 31 16.16 8.98 -21.93
C GLY A 31 17.67 8.84 -21.81
N THR A 32 18.38 9.97 -21.83
CA THR A 32 19.85 9.98 -21.78
C THR A 32 20.41 9.60 -20.41
N HIS A 33 19.69 9.91 -19.33
CA HIS A 33 20.16 9.74 -17.95
C HIS A 33 19.35 8.73 -17.12
N GLY A 34 18.35 8.08 -17.72
CA GLY A 34 17.26 7.50 -16.97
C GLY A 34 16.16 8.54 -16.69
N VAL A 35 14.99 8.04 -16.30
CA VAL A 35 13.85 8.87 -15.93
C VAL A 35 13.29 8.47 -14.56
N LEU A 36 12.71 9.46 -13.89
CA LEU A 36 12.04 9.34 -12.61
C LEU A 36 10.55 9.66 -12.81
N TYR A 37 9.67 8.76 -12.37
CA TYR A 37 8.22 8.96 -12.38
C TYR A 37 7.74 9.30 -10.98
N VAL A 38 6.97 10.39 -10.86
CA VAL A 38 6.35 10.81 -9.60
C VAL A 38 4.92 11.26 -9.85
N GLU A 39 4.02 10.89 -8.93
CA GLU A 39 2.71 11.53 -8.81
C GLU A 39 2.85 12.68 -7.81
N ALA A 40 2.43 13.87 -8.22
CA ALA A 40 2.48 15.05 -7.40
C ALA A 40 1.09 15.68 -7.28
N ARG A 41 0.65 15.88 -6.04
CA ARG A 41 -0.55 16.65 -5.74
C ARG A 41 -0.18 18.12 -5.48
N THR A 42 -0.83 19.06 -6.17
CA THR A 42 -0.42 20.47 -6.16
C THR A 42 -1.60 21.44 -6.12
N ALA A 43 -1.32 22.65 -5.66
CA ALA A 43 -2.22 23.81 -5.69
C ALA A 43 -1.44 25.01 -6.26
N PRO A 44 -1.37 25.20 -7.59
CA PRO A 44 -0.72 26.36 -8.19
C PRO A 44 -1.31 27.66 -7.62
N GLY A 45 -0.46 28.53 -7.04
CA GLY A 45 -0.91 29.74 -6.34
C GLY A 45 -1.32 29.53 -4.87
N GLY A 46 -1.14 28.31 -4.34
CA GLY A 46 -1.34 27.98 -2.92
C GLY A 46 -2.80 27.82 -2.50
N THR A 47 -3.75 27.83 -3.43
CA THR A 47 -5.19 27.69 -3.15
C THR A 47 -5.86 26.75 -4.15
N LYS A 48 -7.10 26.34 -3.86
CA LYS A 48 -7.95 25.56 -4.79
C LYS A 48 -8.07 26.27 -6.15
N PRO A 49 -8.21 25.53 -7.27
CA PRO A 49 -8.41 24.08 -7.36
C PRO A 49 -7.13 23.26 -7.18
N TYR A 50 -7.30 22.01 -6.76
CA TYR A 50 -6.22 21.05 -6.57
C TYR A 50 -6.00 20.20 -7.83
N PHE A 51 -4.75 19.84 -8.07
CA PHE A 51 -4.33 19.05 -9.22
C PHE A 51 -3.52 17.84 -8.80
N HIS A 52 -3.65 16.78 -9.59
CA HIS A 52 -2.78 15.61 -9.57
C HIS A 52 -2.03 15.58 -10.89
N GLY A 53 -0.71 15.50 -10.84
CA GLY A 53 0.17 15.46 -12.01
C GLY A 53 1.04 14.20 -11.97
N LEU A 54 1.04 13.42 -13.05
CA LEU A 54 2.09 12.44 -13.28
C LEU A 54 3.23 13.17 -14.00
N HIS A 55 4.39 13.21 -13.36
CA HIS A 55 5.62 13.71 -13.93
C HIS A 55 6.52 12.55 -14.34
N LYS A 56 7.17 12.70 -15.49
CA LYS A 56 8.31 11.92 -15.95
C LYS A 56 9.47 12.90 -16.08
N LEU A 57 10.42 12.80 -15.16
CA LEU A 57 11.54 13.72 -15.01
C LEU A 57 12.82 13.06 -15.51
N ASP A 58 13.72 13.81 -16.14
CA ASP A 58 15.09 13.38 -16.38
C ASP A 58 15.81 13.18 -15.03
N LEU A 59 16.41 12.01 -14.83
CA LEU A 59 16.91 11.58 -13.52
C LEU A 59 18.03 12.47 -12.95
N VAL A 60 18.82 13.10 -13.82
CA VAL A 60 19.97 13.93 -13.41
C VAL A 60 19.58 15.39 -13.28
N THR A 61 18.80 15.91 -14.22
CA THR A 61 18.46 17.33 -14.27
C THR A 61 17.20 17.68 -13.49
N GLY A 62 16.36 16.69 -13.18
CA GLY A 62 15.07 16.88 -12.50
C GLY A 62 14.04 17.64 -13.32
N LYS A 63 14.29 17.86 -14.61
CA LYS A 63 13.37 18.55 -15.52
C LYS A 63 12.36 17.58 -16.10
N ASP A 64 11.12 18.04 -16.32
CA ASP A 64 10.13 17.29 -17.07
C ASP A 64 10.65 16.90 -18.47
N MET A 65 10.40 15.65 -18.84
CA MET A 65 10.58 15.15 -20.21
C MET A 65 9.56 15.80 -21.15
N SER A 66 9.74 15.68 -22.47
CA SER A 66 8.89 16.36 -23.46
C SER A 66 7.41 15.94 -23.42
N ASP A 67 7.11 14.75 -22.90
CA ASP A 67 5.76 14.22 -22.69
C ASP A 67 5.20 14.51 -21.29
N SER A 68 5.86 15.36 -20.49
CA SER A 68 5.58 15.60 -19.07
C SER A 68 5.40 17.09 -18.72
N PRO A 69 4.61 17.43 -17.69
CA PRO A 69 3.70 16.56 -16.95
C PRO A 69 2.41 16.25 -17.69
N VAL A 70 1.67 15.25 -17.21
CA VAL A 70 0.26 15.04 -17.57
C VAL A 70 -0.64 15.25 -16.36
N THR A 71 -1.67 16.08 -16.52
CA THR A 71 -2.70 16.22 -15.48
C THR A 71 -3.56 14.96 -15.42
N ILE A 72 -3.65 14.37 -14.24
CA ILE A 72 -4.44 13.17 -14.00
C ILE A 72 -5.93 13.53 -14.02
N LYS A 73 -6.65 12.84 -14.91
CA LYS A 73 -8.11 12.86 -15.02
C LYS A 73 -8.57 11.44 -15.32
N ALA A 74 -9.73 11.06 -14.81
CA ALA A 74 -10.36 9.80 -15.16
C ALA A 74 -11.88 9.92 -14.99
N SER A 75 -12.61 9.09 -15.71
CA SER A 75 -14.03 8.89 -15.49
C SER A 75 -14.42 7.49 -15.93
N MET A 76 -15.53 6.99 -15.40
CA MET A 76 -16.12 5.73 -15.84
C MET A 76 -17.62 5.68 -15.56
N PRO A 77 -18.36 4.78 -16.24
CA PRO A 77 -19.75 4.54 -15.93
C PRO A 77 -19.95 4.11 -14.48
N GLY A 78 -20.99 4.62 -13.83
CA GLY A 78 -21.35 4.28 -12.46
C GLY A 78 -22.59 5.02 -12.00
N ASN A 79 -23.18 4.60 -10.88
CA ASN A 79 -24.43 5.14 -10.36
C ASN A 79 -24.36 5.53 -8.87
N THR A 80 -23.15 5.70 -8.35
CA THR A 80 -22.90 6.21 -7.00
C THR A 80 -23.42 7.64 -6.83
N CYS A 81 -23.47 8.11 -5.58
CA CYS A 81 -24.10 9.38 -5.24
C CYS A 81 -23.50 10.64 -5.90
N ASP A 82 -22.20 10.63 -6.25
CA ASP A 82 -21.53 11.73 -6.93
C ASP A 82 -21.47 11.52 -8.46
N SER A 83 -22.12 10.48 -8.98
CA SER A 83 -22.28 10.28 -10.41
C SER A 83 -23.19 11.36 -11.01
N VAL A 84 -22.78 11.86 -12.18
CA VAL A 84 -23.58 12.82 -12.96
C VAL A 84 -23.88 12.18 -14.30
N ASN A 85 -25.17 12.02 -14.63
CA ASN A 85 -25.63 11.35 -15.85
C ASN A 85 -25.01 9.95 -16.05
N GLY A 86 -24.86 9.18 -14.97
CA GLY A 86 -24.31 7.83 -14.98
C GLY A 86 -22.79 7.75 -15.13
N VAL A 87 -22.07 8.85 -14.86
CA VAL A 87 -20.61 8.91 -14.94
C VAL A 87 -20.01 9.38 -13.61
N ILE A 88 -19.07 8.60 -13.09
CA ILE A 88 -18.22 8.97 -11.94
C ILE A 88 -16.96 9.63 -12.49
N THR A 89 -16.56 10.76 -11.91
CA THR A 89 -15.37 11.51 -12.32
C THR A 89 -14.35 11.56 -11.20
N PHE A 90 -13.07 11.41 -11.54
CA PHE A 90 -11.96 11.55 -10.61
C PHE A 90 -11.98 12.93 -9.95
N ASN A 91 -12.03 12.95 -8.62
CA ASN A 91 -12.15 14.17 -7.83
C ASN A 91 -10.83 14.51 -7.13
N SER A 92 -10.06 15.44 -7.70
CA SER A 92 -8.78 15.90 -7.13
C SER A 92 -8.87 16.46 -5.71
N ALA A 93 -10.06 16.85 -5.23
CA ALA A 93 -10.24 17.32 -3.87
C ALA A 93 -10.26 16.20 -2.83
N ALA A 94 -10.77 15.02 -3.20
CA ALA A 94 -10.92 13.88 -2.29
C ALA A 94 -9.83 12.82 -2.45
N GLN A 95 -9.24 12.69 -3.64
CA GLN A 95 -8.24 11.67 -3.94
C GLN A 95 -6.86 12.02 -3.37
N ASN A 96 -6.11 10.98 -2.98
CA ASN A 96 -4.68 11.08 -2.68
C ASN A 96 -3.95 9.79 -3.06
N ASN A 97 -2.78 9.89 -3.68
CA ASN A 97 -1.93 8.73 -3.95
C ASN A 97 -1.02 8.46 -2.73
N ARG A 98 -1.34 7.42 -1.96
CA ARG A 98 -0.47 6.93 -0.86
C ARG A 98 0.36 5.71 -1.29
N SER A 99 -0.18 4.91 -2.21
CA SER A 99 0.44 3.70 -2.76
C SER A 99 1.65 4.03 -3.64
N ALA A 100 2.70 3.21 -3.57
CA ALA A 100 3.85 3.30 -4.46
C ALA A 100 3.44 3.18 -5.94
N LEU A 101 4.18 3.85 -6.83
CA LEU A 101 3.99 3.66 -8.26
C LEU A 101 4.45 2.26 -8.68
N LEU A 102 3.65 1.58 -9.50
CA LEU A 102 4.01 0.29 -10.09
C LEU A 102 4.34 0.47 -11.56
N TYR A 103 5.54 0.05 -11.97
CA TYR A 103 5.81 -0.20 -13.37
C TYR A 103 5.58 -1.67 -13.70
N ALA A 104 4.75 -1.95 -14.71
CA ALA A 104 4.59 -3.29 -15.24
C ALA A 104 4.35 -3.22 -16.74
N ASN A 105 5.15 -3.98 -17.51
CA ASN A 105 4.97 -4.18 -18.95
C ASN A 105 4.80 -2.88 -19.76
N GLY A 106 5.65 -1.88 -19.49
CA GLY A 106 5.62 -0.60 -20.21
C GLY A 106 4.56 0.38 -19.74
N VAL A 107 3.87 0.10 -18.63
CA VAL A 107 2.83 0.97 -18.05
C VAL A 107 3.23 1.37 -16.63
N VAL A 108 3.08 2.65 -16.30
CA VAL A 108 3.16 3.17 -14.94
C VAL A 108 1.75 3.27 -14.38
N TYR A 109 1.50 2.54 -13.29
CA TYR A 109 0.24 2.51 -12.57
C TYR A 109 0.30 3.35 -11.30
N ILE A 110 -0.80 4.03 -11.03
CA ILE A 110 -1.01 4.91 -9.89
C ILE A 110 -2.31 4.45 -9.21
N ALA A 111 -2.23 4.10 -7.93
CA ALA A 111 -3.39 3.76 -7.12
C ALA A 111 -3.74 4.88 -6.13
N PHE A 112 -5.02 5.10 -5.90
CA PHE A 112 -5.49 6.20 -5.06
C PHE A 112 -6.32 5.71 -3.87
N GLY A 113 -6.21 6.47 -2.78
CA GLY A 113 -7.14 6.46 -1.67
C GLY A 113 -7.68 7.87 -1.42
N SER A 114 -7.98 8.17 -0.17
CA SER A 114 -8.46 9.49 0.25
C SER A 114 -7.36 10.37 0.84
N ILE A 115 -7.54 11.70 0.74
CA ILE A 115 -6.81 12.64 1.58
C ILE A 115 -7.40 12.75 3.00
N ASN A 116 -8.73 12.71 3.13
CA ASN A 116 -9.44 13.20 4.31
C ASN A 116 -10.21 12.12 5.07
N ASP A 117 -10.27 10.91 4.53
CA ASP A 117 -10.87 9.70 5.12
C ASP A 117 -12.34 9.91 5.56
N LYS A 118 -13.03 10.88 4.92
CA LYS A 118 -14.43 11.27 5.22
C LYS A 118 -15.27 11.28 3.94
N PRO A 119 -15.63 10.10 3.42
CA PRO A 119 -16.49 10.00 2.25
C PRO A 119 -17.90 10.46 2.64
N SER A 120 -18.46 11.45 1.93
CA SER A 120 -19.83 11.87 2.17
C SER A 120 -20.55 12.29 0.89
N CYS A 121 -21.67 11.64 0.63
CA CYS A 121 -22.58 12.01 -0.45
C CYS A 121 -23.34 13.32 -0.18
N THR A 122 -23.33 13.81 1.06
CA THR A 122 -23.96 15.09 1.41
C THR A 122 -22.97 16.25 1.42
N ILE A 123 -21.66 15.96 1.34
CA ILE A 123 -20.61 16.98 1.26
C ILE A 123 -20.01 16.94 -0.13
N THR A 124 -20.36 17.95 -0.94
CA THR A 124 -19.85 18.12 -2.30
C THR A 124 -18.32 18.04 -2.32
N GLY A 125 -17.80 17.18 -3.19
CA GLY A 125 -16.36 17.03 -3.38
C GLY A 125 -15.64 16.19 -2.31
N SER A 126 -16.36 15.44 -1.47
CA SER A 126 -15.75 14.59 -0.43
C SER A 126 -15.70 13.09 -0.76
N THR A 127 -16.48 12.62 -1.74
CA THR A 127 -16.45 11.23 -2.19
C THR A 127 -15.11 10.91 -2.84
N TYR A 128 -14.52 9.78 -2.43
CA TYR A 128 -13.30 9.23 -2.99
C TYR A 128 -13.50 7.78 -3.43
N TYR A 129 -12.56 7.28 -4.22
CA TYR A 129 -12.53 5.91 -4.74
C TYR A 129 -11.13 5.31 -4.76
N GLY A 130 -11.04 3.99 -4.71
CA GLY A 130 -9.84 3.19 -4.98
C GLY A 130 -9.36 3.20 -6.43
N TRP A 131 -9.20 4.36 -7.08
CA TRP A 131 -8.83 4.41 -8.49
C TRP A 131 -7.49 3.72 -8.76
N ILE A 132 -7.40 2.95 -9.84
CA ILE A 132 -6.13 2.54 -10.46
C ILE A 132 -6.09 3.11 -11.87
N LEU A 133 -5.09 3.96 -12.11
CA LEU A 133 -4.87 4.62 -13.39
C LEU A 133 -3.53 4.18 -13.96
N GLY A 134 -3.48 3.82 -15.25
CA GLY A 134 -2.24 3.43 -15.93
C GLY A 134 -1.94 4.33 -17.10
N TYR A 135 -0.67 4.69 -17.25
CA TYR A 135 -0.15 5.52 -18.34
C TYR A 135 0.99 4.80 -19.06
N ASN A 136 1.06 4.94 -20.38
CA ASN A 136 2.18 4.41 -21.17
C ASN A 136 3.48 5.06 -20.70
N ALA A 137 4.44 4.27 -20.23
CA ALA A 137 5.70 4.79 -19.69
C ALA A 137 6.51 5.54 -20.76
N PHE A 138 6.41 5.17 -22.03
CA PHE A 138 7.15 5.82 -23.12
C PHE A 138 6.49 7.12 -23.59
N ASN A 139 5.20 7.31 -23.33
CA ASN A 139 4.48 8.55 -23.58
C ASN A 139 3.34 8.71 -22.57
N ILE A 140 3.61 9.43 -21.48
CA ILE A 140 2.66 9.53 -20.36
C ILE A 140 1.39 10.35 -20.71
N GLN A 141 1.33 10.99 -21.87
CA GLN A 141 0.09 11.59 -22.37
C GLN A 141 -0.98 10.54 -22.74
N GLN A 142 -0.59 9.26 -22.82
CA GLN A 142 -1.48 8.16 -23.14
C GLN A 142 -1.93 7.42 -21.87
N GLN A 143 -3.11 7.78 -21.35
CA GLN A 143 -3.79 6.95 -20.35
C GLN A 143 -4.30 5.66 -21.01
N VAL A 144 -3.83 4.52 -20.51
CA VAL A 144 -4.07 3.18 -21.05
C VAL A 144 -4.83 2.25 -20.09
N ALA A 145 -5.06 2.66 -18.84
CA ALA A 145 -5.86 1.90 -17.89
C ALA A 145 -6.62 2.83 -16.92
N VAL A 146 -7.87 2.47 -16.63
CA VAL A 146 -8.76 3.08 -15.64
C VAL A 146 -9.55 1.97 -14.96
N PHE A 147 -9.61 2.01 -13.64
CA PHE A 147 -10.39 1.12 -12.80
C PHE A 147 -10.87 1.84 -11.55
N ASN A 148 -12.08 1.51 -11.12
CA ASN A 148 -12.66 1.91 -9.84
C ASN A 148 -13.33 0.66 -9.23
N PRO A 149 -12.97 0.29 -7.98
CA PRO A 149 -13.50 -0.87 -7.30
C PRO A 149 -14.90 -0.69 -6.70
N SER A 150 -15.50 0.52 -6.71
CA SER A 150 -16.88 0.76 -6.23
C SER A 150 -17.68 1.65 -7.17
N PRO A 151 -17.92 1.24 -8.43
CA PRO A 151 -18.64 2.07 -9.39
C PRO A 151 -20.15 2.10 -9.15
N ALA A 152 -20.68 1.30 -8.22
CA ALA A 152 -22.11 1.14 -8.05
C ALA A 152 -22.62 1.40 -6.62
N VAL A 153 -23.93 1.63 -6.53
CA VAL A 153 -24.68 1.45 -5.29
C VAL A 153 -24.98 -0.05 -5.16
N ALA A 154 -24.21 -0.75 -4.34
CA ALA A 154 -24.51 -2.13 -3.99
C ALA A 154 -25.91 -2.18 -3.35
N GLY A 155 -26.88 -2.78 -4.06
CA GLY A 155 -28.27 -2.92 -3.63
C GLY A 155 -28.49 -3.82 -2.40
N ASN A 156 -27.43 -4.07 -1.61
CA ASN A 156 -27.43 -4.84 -0.36
C ASN A 156 -27.40 -3.95 0.90
N GLY A 157 -27.60 -2.64 0.75
CA GLY A 157 -27.67 -1.71 1.88
C GLY A 157 -26.32 -1.25 2.41
N SER A 158 -25.20 -1.54 1.72
CA SER A 158 -23.86 -1.07 2.12
C SER A 158 -23.61 0.43 1.89
N GLY A 159 -24.65 1.18 1.56
CA GLY A 159 -24.62 2.64 1.40
C GLY A 159 -24.53 3.10 -0.05
N PRO A 160 -24.36 4.42 -0.26
CA PRO A 160 -24.55 5.10 -1.55
C PRO A 160 -23.39 4.94 -2.56
N GLY A 161 -22.51 3.97 -2.37
CA GLY A 161 -21.30 3.78 -3.19
C GLY A 161 -20.12 4.68 -2.81
N GLY A 162 -18.98 4.50 -3.48
CA GLY A 162 -17.70 5.12 -3.12
C GLY A 162 -16.91 4.38 -2.04
N LYS A 163 -15.69 4.87 -1.75
CA LYS A 163 -14.66 4.31 -0.87
C LYS A 163 -13.70 3.33 -1.54
N ASP A 164 -13.42 2.17 -0.92
CA ASP A 164 -12.51 1.12 -1.40
C ASP A 164 -11.10 1.61 -1.73
N ALA A 165 -10.63 2.59 -0.95
CA ALA A 165 -9.31 3.18 -1.13
C ALA A 165 -8.22 2.11 -1.19
N ILE A 166 -7.25 2.32 -2.08
CA ILE A 166 -6.00 1.57 -2.07
C ILE A 166 -5.00 2.48 -1.34
N TRP A 167 -4.67 2.14 -0.10
CA TRP A 167 -3.91 3.02 0.81
C TRP A 167 -2.39 2.92 0.57
N GLY A 168 -1.62 2.55 1.59
CA GLY A 168 -0.15 2.49 1.53
C GLY A 168 0.38 1.24 0.83
N GLY A 169 -0.47 0.22 0.64
CA GLY A 169 -0.07 -1.00 -0.04
C GLY A 169 0.25 -0.77 -1.53
N ALA A 170 1.44 -1.16 -1.96
CA ALA A 170 1.85 -1.08 -3.37
C ALA A 170 1.08 -2.09 -4.22
N LEU A 171 0.74 -1.71 -5.46
CA LEU A 171 0.29 -2.72 -6.43
C LEU A 171 1.43 -3.69 -6.73
N ALA A 172 1.12 -4.97 -6.91
CA ALA A 172 2.08 -5.97 -7.37
C ALA A 172 1.74 -6.42 -8.80
N ALA A 173 2.75 -6.88 -9.56
CA ALA A 173 2.52 -7.44 -10.88
C ALA A 173 3.24 -8.78 -11.04
N SER A 174 2.55 -9.76 -11.63
CA SER A 174 3.18 -11.00 -12.05
C SER A 174 3.88 -10.83 -13.42
N LEU A 175 4.78 -11.76 -13.74
CA LEU A 175 5.42 -11.82 -15.06
C LEU A 175 4.43 -12.05 -16.21
N SER A 176 3.20 -12.48 -15.91
CA SER A 176 2.11 -12.69 -16.87
C SER A 176 1.23 -11.45 -17.07
N ASN A 177 1.67 -10.27 -16.62
CA ASN A 177 0.93 -9.00 -16.73
C ASN A 177 -0.38 -8.96 -15.92
N GLU A 178 -0.47 -9.76 -14.86
CA GLU A 178 -1.58 -9.68 -13.92
C GLU A 178 -1.18 -8.71 -12.81
N ILE A 179 -2.10 -7.82 -12.42
CA ILE A 179 -1.89 -6.80 -11.40
C ILE A 179 -2.69 -7.20 -10.16
N TYR A 180 -2.10 -7.07 -8.98
CA TYR A 180 -2.72 -7.39 -7.71
C TYR A 180 -2.88 -6.13 -6.88
N ALA A 181 -4.07 -5.95 -6.32
CA ALA A 181 -4.43 -4.81 -5.51
C ALA A 181 -5.20 -5.26 -4.27
N VAL A 182 -5.17 -4.46 -3.21
CA VAL A 182 -5.96 -4.69 -1.99
C VAL A 182 -6.76 -3.42 -1.71
N THR A 183 -8.06 -3.55 -1.58
CA THR A 183 -8.99 -2.44 -1.34
C THR A 183 -9.38 -2.34 0.13
N GLY A 184 -9.57 -1.11 0.60
CA GLY A 184 -10.03 -0.79 1.95
C GLY A 184 -11.54 -0.88 2.12
N ASN A 185 -12.08 -0.20 3.15
CA ASN A 185 -13.52 -0.25 3.44
C ASN A 185 -14.36 0.24 2.28
N GLY A 186 -15.49 -0.41 2.07
CA GLY A 186 -16.57 0.08 1.22
C GLY A 186 -17.50 -1.03 0.76
N PRO A 187 -18.39 -0.74 -0.19
CA PRO A 187 -19.42 -1.67 -0.60
C PRO A 187 -18.81 -2.93 -1.21
N PHE A 188 -19.40 -4.08 -0.93
CA PHE A 188 -19.04 -5.33 -1.60
C PHE A 188 -20.27 -5.91 -2.28
N ASN A 189 -20.19 -6.02 -3.61
CA ASN A 189 -21.12 -6.75 -4.45
C ASN A 189 -20.46 -6.97 -5.83
N ALA A 190 -19.73 -8.08 -5.96
CA ALA A 190 -18.99 -8.40 -7.18
C ALA A 190 -19.87 -8.47 -8.44
N ALA A 191 -21.18 -8.71 -8.31
CA ALA A 191 -22.11 -8.75 -9.45
C ALA A 191 -22.30 -7.37 -10.11
N VAL A 192 -22.09 -6.28 -9.36
CA VAL A 192 -22.14 -4.90 -9.87
C VAL A 192 -20.76 -4.24 -9.94
N GLY A 193 -19.71 -5.01 -9.63
CA GLY A 193 -18.33 -4.54 -9.67
C GLY A 193 -17.85 -3.79 -8.43
N ASP A 194 -18.55 -3.94 -7.30
CA ASP A 194 -18.14 -3.38 -6.01
C ASP A 194 -17.27 -4.39 -5.24
N TYR A 195 -16.05 -3.99 -4.88
CA TYR A 195 -14.99 -4.83 -4.35
C TYR A 195 -14.33 -4.22 -3.10
N GLY A 196 -15.10 -3.74 -2.14
CA GLY A 196 -14.57 -3.35 -0.83
C GLY A 196 -13.97 -4.53 -0.07
N ASN A 197 -12.91 -4.29 0.70
CA ASN A 197 -12.19 -5.29 1.50
C ASN A 197 -11.83 -6.54 0.69
N THR A 198 -11.13 -6.36 -0.43
CA THR A 198 -10.92 -7.42 -1.42
C THR A 198 -9.48 -7.42 -1.94
N TYR A 199 -8.90 -8.61 -2.01
CA TYR A 199 -7.73 -8.88 -2.84
C TYR A 199 -8.19 -9.08 -4.29
N LEU A 200 -7.71 -8.24 -5.19
CA LEU A 200 -8.09 -8.24 -6.60
C LEU A 200 -6.96 -8.82 -7.46
N LYS A 201 -7.33 -9.63 -8.44
CA LYS A 201 -6.48 -9.99 -9.59
C LYS A 201 -7.03 -9.31 -10.83
N LEU A 202 -6.26 -8.36 -11.35
CA LEU A 202 -6.61 -7.50 -12.47
C LEU A 202 -5.75 -7.83 -13.69
N PHE A 203 -6.26 -7.52 -14.87
CA PHE A 203 -5.53 -7.63 -16.12
C PHE A 203 -5.82 -6.44 -17.05
N PRO A 204 -4.81 -5.85 -17.71
CA PRO A 204 -5.03 -4.82 -18.71
C PRO A 204 -5.90 -5.32 -19.87
N GLY A 205 -7.11 -4.79 -20.00
CA GLY A 205 -8.08 -5.16 -21.03
C GLY A 205 -8.18 -4.13 -22.16
N ALA A 206 -9.10 -4.37 -23.09
CA ALA A 206 -9.41 -3.43 -24.16
C ALA A 206 -10.05 -2.13 -23.64
N ASN A 207 -10.01 -1.07 -24.46
CA ASN A 207 -10.67 0.21 -24.19
C ASN A 207 -10.29 0.87 -22.86
N LYS A 208 -9.00 0.77 -22.48
CA LYS A 208 -8.42 1.36 -21.27
C LYS A 208 -9.01 0.83 -19.96
N LYS A 209 -9.58 -0.38 -19.93
CA LYS A 209 -10.17 -0.95 -18.71
C LYS A 209 -9.24 -1.97 -18.09
N LEU A 210 -9.13 -1.99 -16.75
CA LEU A 210 -8.64 -3.17 -16.06
C LEU A 210 -9.81 -4.14 -15.85
N LYS A 211 -9.63 -5.39 -16.27
CA LYS A 211 -10.59 -6.47 -16.05
C LYS A 211 -10.25 -7.18 -14.75
N VAL A 212 -11.26 -7.40 -13.90
CA VAL A 212 -11.15 -8.33 -12.76
C VAL A 212 -11.16 -9.75 -13.31
N LEU A 213 -10.07 -10.49 -13.14
CA LEU A 213 -9.95 -11.89 -13.51
C LEU A 213 -10.44 -12.82 -12.39
N ASP A 214 -10.04 -12.51 -11.17
CA ASP A 214 -10.45 -13.23 -9.96
C ASP A 214 -10.31 -12.31 -8.74
N TYR A 215 -10.81 -12.75 -7.59
CA TYR A 215 -10.70 -11.99 -6.34
C TYR A 215 -10.85 -12.90 -5.12
N PHE A 216 -10.42 -12.40 -3.97
CA PHE A 216 -10.71 -12.96 -2.66
C PHE A 216 -11.25 -11.85 -1.76
N SER A 217 -12.38 -12.10 -1.10
CA SER A 217 -12.94 -11.23 -0.08
C SER A 217 -13.30 -12.11 1.11
N PRO A 218 -12.82 -11.80 2.33
CA PRO A 218 -13.13 -12.60 3.51
C PRO A 218 -14.64 -12.78 3.71
N GLY A 219 -15.05 -13.95 4.20
CA GLY A 219 -16.44 -14.30 4.45
C GLY A 219 -17.12 -13.38 5.47
N PHE A 220 -16.33 -12.71 6.31
CA PHE A 220 -16.75 -11.61 7.17
C PHE A 220 -16.30 -10.26 6.58
N LEU A 221 -17.26 -9.44 6.13
CA LEU A 221 -16.99 -8.13 5.56
C LEU A 221 -16.85 -7.07 6.67
N PHE A 222 -15.64 -6.53 6.84
CA PHE A 222 -15.28 -5.57 7.90
C PHE A 222 -15.70 -4.12 7.61
N ASN A 223 -16.99 -3.85 7.38
CA ASN A 223 -17.45 -2.51 6.97
C ASN A 223 -17.79 -1.54 8.10
N ASN A 224 -17.92 -2.01 9.35
CA ASN A 224 -18.48 -1.20 10.45
C ASN A 224 -17.45 -0.62 11.43
N ASP A 225 -16.17 -1.01 11.35
CA ASP A 225 -15.19 -0.77 12.43
C ASP A 225 -13.81 -0.30 11.90
N ASP A 226 -13.71 0.19 10.66
CA ASP A 226 -12.44 0.58 10.02
C ASP A 226 -11.39 -0.56 9.94
N LEU A 227 -11.79 -1.83 10.12
CA LEU A 227 -10.90 -3.01 10.12
C LEU A 227 -10.57 -3.51 8.70
N ASP A 228 -10.18 -2.60 7.82
CA ASP A 228 -10.01 -2.89 6.39
C ASP A 228 -8.74 -3.64 5.99
N LEU A 229 -8.79 -4.26 4.80
CA LEU A 229 -7.64 -4.92 4.18
C LEU A 229 -6.68 -3.94 3.49
N GLY A 230 -7.16 -2.79 3.02
CA GLY A 230 -6.41 -1.87 2.16
C GLY A 230 -5.24 -1.16 2.85
N ALA A 231 -5.14 -1.25 4.18
CA ALA A 231 -4.06 -0.67 4.98
C ALA A 231 -2.70 -1.32 4.74
N SER A 232 -2.68 -2.60 4.38
CA SER A 232 -1.49 -3.36 4.00
C SER A 232 -1.57 -3.79 2.54
N THR A 233 -0.45 -4.19 1.96
CA THR A 233 -0.47 -4.96 0.70
C THR A 233 -0.02 -6.37 0.97
N GLY A 234 -0.52 -7.29 0.13
CA GLY A 234 0.02 -8.63 0.08
C GLY A 234 1.25 -8.71 -0.83
N ILE A 235 2.22 -9.53 -0.46
CA ILE A 235 3.31 -9.91 -1.37
C ILE A 235 2.84 -11.04 -2.28
N ILE A 236 3.31 -11.04 -3.53
CA ILE A 236 3.14 -12.17 -4.43
C ILE A 236 4.39 -13.05 -4.39
N LEU A 237 4.21 -14.35 -4.26
CA LEU A 237 5.28 -15.33 -4.25
C LEU A 237 5.08 -16.35 -5.37
N SER A 238 6.21 -16.91 -5.82
CA SER A 238 6.22 -18.12 -6.64
C SER A 238 7.02 -19.17 -5.89
N THR A 239 6.36 -20.26 -5.50
CA THR A 239 6.92 -21.32 -4.65
C THR A 239 6.86 -22.66 -5.40
N ALA A 240 7.64 -23.63 -4.94
CA ALA A 240 7.47 -25.01 -5.38
C ALA A 240 6.41 -25.71 -4.50
N GLY A 241 5.63 -26.62 -5.07
CA GLY A 241 4.66 -27.43 -4.32
C GLY A 241 3.25 -27.36 -4.90
N GLN A 242 2.26 -27.62 -4.04
CA GLN A 242 0.85 -27.71 -4.43
C GLN A 242 0.25 -26.37 -4.88
N PHE A 243 0.72 -25.26 -4.29
CA PHE A 243 0.24 -23.92 -4.57
C PHE A 243 1.40 -23.05 -5.05
N PRO A 244 1.76 -23.09 -6.34
CA PRO A 244 2.96 -22.43 -6.83
C PRO A 244 2.85 -20.90 -6.88
N HIS A 245 1.63 -20.34 -6.80
CA HIS A 245 1.39 -18.91 -6.89
C HIS A 245 0.58 -18.42 -5.70
N GLU A 246 1.27 -17.78 -4.76
CA GLU A 246 0.66 -17.31 -3.52
C GLU A 246 0.58 -15.77 -3.51
N LEU A 247 -0.43 -15.25 -2.83
CA LEU A 247 -0.56 -13.86 -2.42
C LEU A 247 -0.76 -13.87 -0.91
N ILE A 248 0.18 -13.29 -0.18
CA ILE A 248 0.20 -13.34 1.28
C ILE A 248 0.16 -11.92 1.83
N GLY A 249 -0.85 -11.62 2.63
CA GLY A 249 -1.00 -10.31 3.25
C GLY A 249 -1.94 -10.35 4.44
N GLY A 250 -2.05 -9.21 5.12
CA GLY A 250 -2.95 -9.03 6.24
C GLY A 250 -3.92 -7.89 6.01
N GLY A 251 -4.36 -7.32 7.11
CA GLY A 251 -5.26 -6.17 7.18
C GLY A 251 -5.48 -5.82 8.62
N LYS A 252 -6.11 -4.68 8.90
CA LYS A 252 -6.24 -4.13 10.25
C LYS A 252 -6.91 -5.08 11.26
N TYR A 253 -7.58 -6.13 10.78
CA TYR A 253 -8.11 -7.21 11.60
C TYR A 253 -7.02 -8.12 12.26
N GLY A 254 -5.78 -8.08 11.79
CA GLY A 254 -4.66 -8.88 12.32
C GLY A 254 -4.62 -10.34 11.86
N THR A 255 -5.47 -10.70 10.89
CA THR A 255 -5.46 -12.03 10.25
C THR A 255 -4.54 -12.01 9.05
N LEU A 256 -3.66 -13.01 8.94
CA LEU A 256 -2.91 -13.27 7.71
C LEU A 256 -3.71 -14.19 6.81
N TYR A 257 -3.78 -13.85 5.54
CA TYR A 257 -4.43 -14.62 4.49
C TYR A 257 -3.38 -15.12 3.50
N VAL A 258 -3.40 -16.42 3.20
CA VAL A 258 -2.60 -17.05 2.15
C VAL A 258 -3.54 -17.44 1.01
N VAL A 259 -3.51 -16.65 -0.06
CA VAL A 259 -4.42 -16.76 -1.19
C VAL A 259 -3.73 -17.46 -2.37
N ASN A 260 -4.39 -18.45 -2.95
CA ASN A 260 -3.94 -19.06 -4.21
C ASN A 260 -4.27 -18.13 -5.39
N ARG A 261 -3.26 -17.60 -6.09
CA ARG A 261 -3.44 -16.70 -7.25
C ARG A 261 -4.01 -17.40 -8.50
N ASP A 262 -4.01 -18.73 -8.53
CA ASP A 262 -4.63 -19.52 -9.60
C ASP A 262 -6.12 -19.80 -9.34
N LYS A 263 -6.56 -19.67 -8.08
CA LYS A 263 -7.94 -19.83 -7.65
C LYS A 263 -8.15 -19.08 -6.33
N MET A 264 -8.52 -17.80 -6.41
CA MET A 264 -8.55 -16.92 -5.24
C MET A 264 -9.73 -17.18 -4.30
N GLY A 265 -10.65 -18.07 -4.67
CA GLY A 265 -11.71 -18.54 -3.79
C GLY A 265 -12.97 -17.67 -3.79
N LYS A 266 -12.87 -16.39 -4.16
CA LYS A 266 -13.97 -15.41 -4.16
C LYS A 266 -14.62 -15.28 -2.78
N PHE A 267 -15.66 -14.45 -2.70
CA PHE A 267 -16.46 -14.33 -1.48
C PHE A 267 -17.32 -15.58 -1.28
N ASN A 268 -17.28 -16.13 -0.07
CA ASN A 268 -18.17 -17.18 0.37
C ASN A 268 -18.54 -16.93 1.84
N SER A 269 -19.84 -16.75 2.10
CA SER A 269 -20.34 -16.42 3.44
C SER A 269 -20.25 -17.56 4.46
N SER A 270 -20.02 -18.79 4.01
CA SER A 270 -19.90 -19.96 4.89
C SER A 270 -18.47 -20.15 5.38
N ASN A 271 -17.50 -19.98 4.48
CA ASN A 271 -16.07 -20.14 4.77
C ASN A 271 -15.21 -19.64 3.61
N ASP A 272 -14.06 -19.10 3.94
CA ASP A 272 -13.07 -18.66 2.97
C ASP A 272 -12.43 -19.85 2.22
N GLN A 273 -12.34 -19.70 0.90
CA GLN A 273 -11.90 -20.75 -0.03
C GLN A 273 -10.46 -20.54 -0.48
N ILE A 274 -9.59 -20.21 0.47
CA ILE A 274 -8.16 -19.92 0.25
C ILE A 274 -7.27 -21.02 0.84
N ILE A 275 -5.95 -20.85 0.75
CA ILE A 275 -5.00 -21.87 1.22
C ILE A 275 -4.99 -21.90 2.75
N GLN A 276 -4.91 -20.74 3.38
CA GLN A 276 -4.82 -20.63 4.83
C GLN A 276 -5.26 -19.26 5.33
N GLU A 277 -5.85 -19.25 6.52
CA GLU A 277 -6.06 -18.08 7.35
C GLU A 277 -5.40 -18.29 8.70
N ILE A 278 -4.72 -17.27 9.22
CA ILE A 278 -4.14 -17.28 10.55
C ILE A 278 -4.70 -16.08 11.33
N PRO A 279 -5.80 -16.29 12.07
CA PRO A 279 -6.40 -15.24 12.89
C PRO A 279 -5.43 -14.75 13.98
N ASN A 280 -5.46 -13.45 14.28
CA ASN A 280 -4.63 -12.81 15.31
C ASN A 280 -3.11 -13.05 15.12
N ALA A 281 -2.67 -13.27 13.88
CA ALA A 281 -1.28 -13.50 13.54
C ALA A 281 -0.41 -12.25 13.74
N VAL A 282 -0.96 -11.07 13.47
CA VAL A 282 -0.22 -9.80 13.43
C VAL A 282 -0.95 -8.77 14.28
N GLY A 283 -0.21 -8.03 15.09
CA GLY A 283 -0.75 -7.01 15.97
C GLY A 283 -1.33 -7.57 17.27
N ARG A 284 -1.44 -6.72 18.29
CA ARG A 284 -2.10 -7.04 19.54
C ARG A 284 -3.11 -5.94 19.89
N ARG A 285 -4.37 -6.34 19.98
CA ARG A 285 -5.46 -5.48 20.47
C ARG A 285 -5.28 -5.28 21.98
N VAL A 286 -5.27 -4.04 22.42
CA VAL A 286 -5.02 -3.66 23.81
C VAL A 286 -6.31 -3.27 24.55
N SER A 287 -7.43 -3.04 23.85
CA SER A 287 -8.73 -2.87 24.50
C SER A 287 -9.42 -4.21 24.79
N GLY A 288 -10.03 -4.35 25.97
CA GLY A 288 -10.82 -5.53 26.36
C GLY A 288 -12.25 -5.54 25.80
N ALA A 289 -12.56 -4.72 24.79
CA ALA A 289 -13.89 -4.61 24.19
C ALA A 289 -14.03 -5.61 23.00
N PRO A 290 -15.20 -6.24 22.81
CA PRO A 290 -15.44 -7.19 21.72
C PRO A 290 -15.57 -6.55 20.32
N THR A 291 -15.49 -5.22 20.21
CA THR A 291 -15.52 -4.48 18.95
C THR A 291 -14.45 -3.41 18.97
N CYS A 292 -13.69 -3.34 17.87
CA CYS A 292 -12.65 -2.35 17.68
C CYS A 292 -13.23 -1.16 16.97
N SER A 293 -13.85 -0.29 17.73
CA SER A 293 -13.13 0.93 17.99
C SER A 293 -13.78 1.50 19.28
N PRO A 294 -13.20 2.48 19.96
CA PRO A 294 -12.52 3.45 19.18
C PRO A 294 -11.02 3.11 19.09
N THR A 295 -10.12 4.04 19.24
CA THR A 295 -9.67 4.69 18.02
C THR A 295 -8.35 4.13 17.46
N ASP A 296 -7.77 3.01 17.94
CA ASP A 296 -6.48 2.49 17.42
C ASP A 296 -6.18 1.01 17.84
N ASP A 297 -7.14 0.09 17.66
CA ASP A 297 -6.88 -1.38 17.79
C ASP A 297 -6.64 -2.05 16.42
N ASP A 298 -6.24 -1.26 15.44
CA ASP A 298 -5.80 -1.75 14.14
C ASP A 298 -4.48 -2.50 14.29
N CYS A 299 -4.55 -3.78 13.94
CA CYS A 299 -3.49 -4.72 14.26
C CYS A 299 -2.36 -4.68 13.23
N ASP A 300 -2.68 -4.47 11.95
CA ASP A 300 -1.73 -4.60 10.86
C ASP A 300 -1.89 -3.51 9.79
N TYR A 301 -0.80 -2.77 9.59
CA TYR A 301 -0.60 -1.80 8.51
C TYR A 301 0.62 -2.18 7.64
N SER A 302 1.22 -3.35 7.89
CA SER A 302 2.49 -3.75 7.35
C SER A 302 2.31 -4.57 6.07
N THR A 303 3.03 -4.19 5.01
CA THR A 303 3.30 -5.15 3.93
C THR A 303 4.35 -6.15 4.43
N PRO A 304 4.10 -7.48 4.37
CA PRO A 304 5.09 -8.46 4.82
C PRO A 304 6.38 -8.39 4.00
N ALA A 305 7.49 -8.80 4.59
CA ALA A 305 8.72 -9.04 3.86
C ALA A 305 9.01 -10.54 3.79
N PHE A 306 9.60 -11.01 2.70
CA PHE A 306 9.89 -12.44 2.52
C PHE A 306 11.35 -12.67 2.16
N TRP A 307 11.96 -13.65 2.80
CA TRP A 307 13.31 -14.08 2.48
C TRP A 307 13.53 -15.55 2.85
N ASN A 308 14.02 -16.34 1.90
CA ASN A 308 14.50 -17.70 2.12
C ASN A 308 13.49 -18.63 2.85
N GLY A 309 12.20 -18.53 2.55
CA GLY A 309 11.16 -19.34 3.20
C GLY A 309 10.58 -18.73 4.48
N HIS A 310 11.05 -17.54 4.87
CA HIS A 310 10.57 -16.81 6.04
C HIS A 310 9.76 -15.59 5.64
N LEU A 311 8.66 -15.36 6.34
CA LEU A 311 7.76 -14.21 6.21
C LEU A 311 7.81 -13.38 7.48
N TYR A 312 8.21 -12.11 7.34
CA TYR A 312 8.35 -11.17 8.45
C TYR A 312 7.22 -10.16 8.43
N VAL A 313 6.61 -9.95 9.60
CA VAL A 313 5.50 -9.01 9.82
C VAL A 313 5.69 -8.30 11.15
N ALA A 314 5.23 -7.05 11.26
CA ALA A 314 5.36 -6.27 12.49
C ALA A 314 4.12 -5.37 12.69
N GLY A 315 3.17 -5.88 13.46
CA GLY A 315 1.91 -5.19 13.73
C GLY A 315 1.99 -4.18 14.87
N THR A 316 0.88 -3.47 15.07
CA THR A 316 0.70 -2.54 16.18
C THR A 316 0.70 -3.27 17.52
N ASN A 317 1.44 -2.74 18.50
CA ASN A 317 1.63 -3.29 19.84
C ASN A 317 2.18 -4.72 19.84
N ASP A 318 2.96 -5.07 18.82
CA ASP A 318 3.44 -6.44 18.61
C ASP A 318 4.94 -6.46 18.30
N HIS A 319 5.49 -7.65 18.21
CA HIS A 319 6.89 -7.87 17.85
C HIS A 319 7.05 -7.95 16.32
N VAL A 320 8.28 -7.80 15.83
CA VAL A 320 8.62 -8.41 14.54
C VAL A 320 8.50 -9.91 14.72
N LYS A 321 7.67 -10.54 13.90
CA LYS A 321 7.38 -11.98 13.91
C LYS A 321 7.96 -12.60 12.65
N ASP A 322 8.64 -13.72 12.81
CA ASP A 322 9.13 -14.58 11.73
C ASP A 322 8.20 -15.80 11.59
N PHE A 323 7.55 -15.97 10.45
CA PHE A 323 6.77 -17.16 10.11
C PHE A 323 7.48 -17.97 9.04
N THR A 324 7.47 -19.30 9.14
CA THR A 324 8.02 -20.19 8.11
C THR A 324 6.95 -20.59 7.10
N LEU A 325 7.22 -20.39 5.82
CA LEU A 325 6.40 -20.84 4.69
C LEU A 325 6.93 -22.16 4.13
N SER A 326 6.10 -23.20 4.14
CA SER A 326 6.42 -24.50 3.55
C SER A 326 5.20 -25.09 2.86
N ASN A 327 5.35 -25.50 1.59
CA ASN A 327 4.27 -26.07 0.77
C ASN A 327 2.98 -25.22 0.74
N GLY A 328 3.13 -23.90 0.73
CA GLY A 328 2.02 -22.93 0.75
C GLY A 328 1.33 -22.74 2.09
N LEU A 329 1.87 -23.30 3.18
CA LEU A 329 1.36 -23.10 4.54
C LEU A 329 2.38 -22.34 5.39
N LEU A 330 1.89 -21.30 6.05
CA LEU A 330 2.63 -20.58 7.09
C LEU A 330 2.50 -21.33 8.42
N SER A 331 3.60 -21.35 9.16
CA SER A 331 3.72 -21.89 10.51
C SER A 331 4.54 -20.94 11.40
N GLY A 332 4.31 -20.99 12.71
CA GLY A 332 5.01 -20.15 13.68
C GLY A 332 4.10 -19.12 14.38
N PRO A 333 4.66 -18.01 14.87
CA PRO A 333 6.01 -17.52 14.56
C PRO A 333 7.13 -18.38 15.17
N SER A 334 8.25 -18.55 14.45
CA SER A 334 9.46 -19.28 14.86
C SER A 334 10.35 -18.45 15.80
N SER A 335 10.35 -17.12 15.65
CA SER A 335 11.06 -16.17 16.50
C SER A 335 10.33 -14.83 16.59
N LEU A 336 10.64 -14.06 17.64
CA LEU A 336 10.06 -12.76 17.95
C LEU A 336 11.17 -11.76 18.29
N SER A 337 11.09 -10.52 17.79
CA SER A 337 12.01 -9.47 18.24
C SER A 337 11.86 -9.15 19.73
N PRO A 338 12.94 -8.77 20.44
CA PRO A 338 12.84 -8.39 21.84
C PRO A 338 12.02 -7.11 22.06
N GLN A 339 11.96 -6.22 21.05
CA GLN A 339 11.17 -4.99 21.12
C GLN A 339 9.73 -5.22 20.65
N THR A 340 8.83 -4.43 21.22
CA THR A 340 7.44 -4.26 20.78
C THR A 340 7.29 -2.92 20.08
N PHE A 341 6.59 -2.91 18.95
CA PHE A 341 6.39 -1.76 18.09
C PHE A 341 4.99 -1.19 18.36
N GLY A 342 4.92 0.06 18.81
CA GLY A 342 3.64 0.78 18.94
C GLY A 342 3.07 1.17 17.57
N TYR A 343 1.95 1.89 17.54
CA TYR A 343 1.30 2.33 16.29
C TYR A 343 2.28 3.01 15.30
N PRO A 344 2.23 2.70 13.99
CA PRO A 344 1.38 1.69 13.31
C PRO A 344 2.05 0.30 13.15
N GLY A 345 2.95 -0.09 14.06
CA GLY A 345 3.85 -1.23 13.86
C GLY A 345 5.08 -0.83 13.05
N ALA A 346 5.57 -1.73 12.21
CA ALA A 346 6.67 -1.46 11.27
C ALA A 346 6.44 -2.17 9.93
N VAL A 347 6.96 -1.60 8.85
CA VAL A 347 7.04 -2.28 7.55
C VAL A 347 8.47 -2.84 7.43
N PRO A 348 8.69 -4.17 7.56
CA PRO A 348 10.02 -4.74 7.50
C PRO A 348 10.61 -4.64 6.09
N THR A 349 11.93 -4.55 6.01
CA THR A 349 12.68 -4.62 4.76
C THR A 349 13.84 -5.58 4.93
N ILE A 350 14.13 -6.41 3.91
CA ILE A 350 15.23 -7.36 3.97
C ILE A 350 16.41 -6.89 3.13
N SER A 351 17.61 -7.09 3.66
CA SER A 351 18.83 -7.16 2.87
C SER A 351 19.54 -8.48 3.12
N ALA A 352 20.11 -9.08 2.08
CA ALA A 352 20.82 -10.35 2.20
C ALA A 352 21.84 -10.52 1.06
N ASN A 353 22.75 -11.49 1.22
CA ASN A 353 23.58 -12.00 0.14
C ASN A 353 23.06 -13.37 -0.30
N GLY A 354 22.12 -13.37 -1.25
CA GLY A 354 21.38 -14.58 -1.62
C GLY A 354 20.62 -15.13 -0.41
N SER A 355 20.87 -16.38 -0.04
CA SER A 355 20.31 -17.05 1.15
C SER A 355 21.18 -16.92 2.40
N LYS A 356 22.18 -16.01 2.42
CA LYS A 356 23.10 -15.82 3.55
C LYS A 356 23.00 -14.40 4.11
N ASN A 357 23.35 -14.27 5.39
CA ASN A 357 23.50 -13.00 6.09
C ASN A 357 22.28 -12.09 5.91
N GLY A 358 21.07 -12.67 6.00
CA GLY A 358 19.84 -11.92 5.93
C GLY A 358 19.69 -11.01 7.15
N ILE A 359 19.26 -9.78 6.92
CA ILE A 359 18.99 -8.79 7.95
C ILE A 359 17.57 -8.28 7.75
N VAL A 360 16.77 -8.31 8.81
CA VAL A 360 15.46 -7.67 8.87
C VAL A 360 15.63 -6.27 9.44
N TRP A 361 15.35 -5.26 8.62
CA TRP A 361 15.34 -3.86 9.03
C TRP A 361 13.92 -3.44 9.39
N ALA A 362 13.75 -2.80 10.55
CA ALA A 362 12.48 -2.28 11.00
C ALA A 362 12.68 -0.91 11.65
N VAL A 363 11.87 0.08 11.26
CA VAL A 363 11.85 1.39 11.91
C VAL A 363 10.77 1.37 12.98
N GLU A 364 11.14 1.60 14.25
CA GLU A 364 10.19 1.80 15.36
C GLU A 364 9.68 3.25 15.33
N PRO A 365 8.44 3.49 14.87
CA PRO A 365 7.99 4.85 14.60
C PRO A 365 7.83 5.68 15.88
N SER A 366 7.33 5.08 16.95
CA SER A 366 7.07 5.74 18.24
C SER A 366 8.35 6.28 18.92
N LYS A 367 9.49 5.61 18.69
CA LYS A 367 10.78 5.98 19.29
C LYS A 367 11.78 6.59 18.30
N ALA A 368 11.45 6.58 17.00
CA ALA A 368 12.36 6.93 15.92
C ALA A 368 13.70 6.15 16.04
N ILE A 369 13.62 4.82 16.06
CA ILE A 369 14.79 3.94 16.11
C ILE A 369 14.80 3.05 14.88
N LEU A 370 15.94 2.95 14.20
CA LEU A 370 16.16 1.91 13.19
C LEU A 370 16.74 0.68 13.88
N HIS A 371 16.06 -0.46 13.73
CA HIS A 371 16.49 -1.77 14.22
C HIS A 371 16.95 -2.64 13.05
N ALA A 372 17.91 -3.52 13.34
CA ALA A 372 18.39 -4.57 12.45
C ALA A 372 18.45 -5.89 13.23
N TYR A 373 17.76 -6.91 12.74
CA TYR A 373 17.70 -8.25 13.33
C TYR A 373 18.32 -9.28 12.40
N ASP A 374 18.87 -10.37 12.96
CA ASP A 374 19.23 -11.55 12.16
C ASP A 374 17.96 -12.13 11.55
N ALA A 375 17.92 -12.30 10.23
CA ALA A 375 16.75 -12.87 9.56
C ALA A 375 16.53 -14.34 9.96
N ASN A 376 17.56 -15.09 10.34
CA ASN A 376 17.36 -16.48 10.76
C ASN A 376 16.77 -16.61 12.17
N ASP A 377 16.86 -15.56 12.99
CA ASP A 377 16.30 -15.49 14.33
C ASP A 377 16.13 -14.03 14.76
N VAL A 378 14.91 -13.50 14.63
CA VAL A 378 14.66 -12.09 14.93
C VAL A 378 14.76 -11.75 16.42
N SER A 379 14.92 -12.75 17.31
CA SER A 379 15.24 -12.50 18.72
C SER A 379 16.64 -11.92 18.91
N ASN A 380 17.52 -12.06 17.91
CA ASN A 380 18.87 -11.52 17.89
C ASN A 380 18.91 -10.15 17.19
N GLU A 381 18.93 -9.06 17.96
CA GLU A 381 19.17 -7.71 17.45
C GLU A 381 20.66 -7.49 17.16
N LEU A 382 20.99 -7.25 15.89
CA LEU A 382 22.35 -7.01 15.42
C LEU A 382 22.79 -5.55 15.65
N TYR A 383 21.85 -4.62 15.49
CA TYR A 383 22.11 -3.19 15.59
C TYR A 383 20.82 -2.43 15.89
N ASN A 384 20.93 -1.36 16.67
CA ASN A 384 19.92 -0.31 16.70
C ASN A 384 20.57 1.08 16.73
N SER A 385 19.90 2.06 16.10
CA SER A 385 20.43 3.42 15.94
C SER A 385 20.68 4.19 17.25
N ASN A 386 20.24 3.65 18.38
CA ASN A 386 20.43 4.26 19.70
C ASN A 386 21.53 3.60 20.53
N GLN A 387 22.15 2.49 20.06
CA GLN A 387 23.36 1.93 20.68
C GLN A 387 24.47 2.98 20.77
N ASN A 388 24.55 3.89 19.78
CA ASN A 388 25.36 5.10 19.85
C ASN A 388 24.59 6.31 19.31
N ALA A 389 23.62 6.79 20.11
CA ALA A 389 22.72 7.87 19.70
C ALA A 389 23.43 9.19 19.30
N THR A 390 24.62 9.49 19.82
CA THR A 390 25.33 10.72 19.45
C THR A 390 25.82 10.71 18.00
N ARG A 391 26.00 9.52 17.43
CA ARG A 391 26.40 9.30 16.03
C ARG A 391 25.22 8.89 15.15
N ASP A 392 24.39 7.97 15.62
CA ASP A 392 23.48 7.20 14.77
C ASP A 392 21.99 7.57 14.94
N ALA A 393 21.64 8.41 15.92
CA ALA A 393 20.24 8.68 16.20
C ALA A 393 19.48 9.15 14.95
N LEU A 394 18.36 8.46 14.66
CA LEU A 394 17.49 8.81 13.55
C LEU A 394 16.85 10.19 13.78
N GLY A 395 16.49 10.48 15.04
CA GLY A 395 16.02 11.77 15.54
C GLY A 395 14.54 12.04 15.31
N SER A 396 14.00 11.67 14.15
CA SER A 396 12.55 11.70 13.90
C SER A 396 12.15 10.68 12.85
N ASN A 397 10.86 10.38 12.74
CA ASN A 397 10.32 9.42 11.78
C ASN A 397 9.07 9.97 11.07
N VAL A 398 8.67 9.29 10.01
CA VAL A 398 7.34 9.40 9.41
C VAL A 398 6.66 8.03 9.54
N LYS A 399 5.35 7.99 9.77
CA LYS A 399 4.58 6.73 9.78
C LYS A 399 4.57 6.10 8.39
N PHE A 400 4.49 4.77 8.31
CA PHE A 400 4.43 4.00 7.06
C PHE A 400 5.66 4.16 6.14
N ALA A 401 6.80 4.62 6.65
CA ALA A 401 8.02 4.79 5.89
C ALA A 401 9.01 3.65 6.20
N PRO A 402 9.11 2.60 5.36
CA PRO A 402 10.14 1.58 5.50
C PRO A 402 11.54 2.14 5.21
N ALA A 403 12.57 1.44 5.69
CA ALA A 403 13.93 1.69 5.27
C ALA A 403 14.15 1.19 3.83
N THR A 404 15.02 1.86 3.07
CA THR A 404 15.49 1.35 1.77
C THR A 404 16.93 0.87 1.94
N VAL A 405 17.26 -0.33 1.48
CA VAL A 405 18.60 -0.90 1.59
C VAL A 405 19.17 -1.16 0.21
N VAL A 406 20.31 -0.54 -0.10
CA VAL A 406 20.99 -0.70 -1.39
C VAL A 406 22.47 -0.40 -1.24
N ASN A 407 23.32 -1.15 -1.94
CA ASN A 407 24.77 -0.94 -2.00
C ASN A 407 25.45 -0.79 -0.61
N GLY A 408 25.05 -1.61 0.35
CA GLY A 408 25.61 -1.61 1.71
C GLY A 408 25.22 -0.41 2.57
N LYS A 409 24.20 0.35 2.16
CA LYS A 409 23.67 1.50 2.90
C LYS A 409 22.19 1.34 3.19
N VAL A 410 21.77 1.88 4.33
CA VAL A 410 20.37 1.91 4.75
C VAL A 410 19.90 3.35 4.79
N TYR A 411 18.82 3.64 4.09
CA TYR A 411 18.26 4.96 3.89
C TYR A 411 16.92 5.05 4.61
N VAL A 412 16.78 6.02 5.52
CA VAL A 412 15.54 6.25 6.26
C VAL A 412 15.10 7.69 6.10
N GLY A 413 13.92 7.88 5.53
CA GLY A 413 13.27 9.17 5.42
C GLY A 413 12.72 9.61 6.78
N THR A 414 13.06 10.82 7.20
CA THR A 414 12.55 11.43 8.43
C THR A 414 11.68 12.64 8.09
N LYS A 415 11.13 13.33 9.10
CA LYS A 415 10.28 14.52 8.86
C LYS A 415 10.99 15.64 8.10
N THR A 416 12.31 15.76 8.25
CA THR A 416 13.07 16.92 7.75
C THR A 416 14.37 16.56 7.03
N LYS A 417 14.82 15.31 7.10
CA LYS A 417 16.08 14.86 6.49
C LYS A 417 16.02 13.40 6.04
N LEU A 418 16.93 13.04 5.13
CA LEU A 418 17.29 11.65 4.84
C LEU A 418 18.47 11.25 5.72
N VAL A 419 18.35 10.16 6.47
CA VAL A 419 19.46 9.59 7.26
C VAL A 419 19.99 8.36 6.53
N VAL A 420 21.31 8.28 6.40
CA VAL A 420 22.00 7.22 5.67
C VAL A 420 22.99 6.53 6.60
N TYR A 421 22.76 5.24 6.84
CA TYR A 421 23.62 4.37 7.62
C TYR A 421 24.52 3.57 6.70
N GLY A 422 25.76 3.33 7.13
CA GLY A 422 26.74 2.53 6.41
C GLY A 422 27.87 2.07 7.32
N ILE A 423 28.78 1.28 6.77
CA ILE A 423 29.97 0.81 7.47
C ILE A 423 30.84 2.02 7.85
N LEU A 424 31.41 2.00 9.06
CA LEU A 424 32.34 3.03 9.49
C LEU A 424 33.60 3.03 8.59
N PRO A 425 34.12 4.21 8.21
CA PRO A 425 35.32 4.33 7.39
C PRO A 425 36.56 3.65 7.96
#